data_AF-A0A1G8UKH4-F1
#
_entry.id   AF-A0A1G8UKH4-F1
#
_cell.length_a   1.000
_cell.length_b   1.000
_cell.length_c   1.000
_cell.angle_alpha   90.00
_cell.angle_beta   90.00
_cell.angle_gamma   90.00
#
_symmetry.space_group_name_H-M   'P 1'
#
loop_
_entity.id
_entity.type
_entity.pdbx_description
1 polymer ?
#
loop_
_entity_poly.entity_id
_entity_poly.type
_entity_poly.pdbx_seq_one_letter_code
_entity_poly.pdbx_strand_id
1 'polypeptide(L)' 'MSDKASLPSRFLVRQGSKGWMVYDRQRRGPAMVGTRPAVNLTKEQADHIERKLMAEGEGTR' A
#
# COMPACT_ATOMS: atom_id res chain seq x y z
N MET A 1 -6.33 20.52 -22.12
CA MET A 1 -5.74 20.44 -20.77
C MET A 1 -5.29 19.00 -20.61
N SER A 2 -3.99 18.73 -20.50
CA SER A 2 -3.54 17.35 -20.28
C SER A 2 -4.00 16.93 -18.89
N ASP A 3 -5.03 16.07 -18.85
CA ASP A 3 -5.38 15.32 -17.66
C ASP A 3 -4.14 14.51 -17.28
N LYS A 4 -3.33 15.05 -16.37
CA LYS A 4 -2.41 14.23 -15.57
C LYS A 4 -3.30 13.33 -14.73
N ALA A 5 -3.85 12.28 -15.36
CA ALA A 5 -4.43 11.17 -14.64
C ALA A 5 -3.29 10.63 -13.78
N SER A 6 -3.29 11.03 -12.51
CA SER A 6 -2.33 10.55 -11.52
C SER A 6 -2.34 9.03 -11.61
N LEU A 7 -1.19 8.45 -11.92
CA LEU A 7 -1.06 7.00 -11.99
C LEU A 7 -1.63 6.41 -10.70
N PRO A 8 -2.37 5.28 -10.77
CA PRO A 8 -2.90 4.64 -9.57
C PRO A 8 -1.77 4.41 -8.57
N SER A 9 -1.99 4.77 -7.30
CA SER A 9 -0.99 4.61 -6.23
C SER A 9 -0.40 3.20 -6.25
N ARG A 10 0.90 3.04 -5.98
CA ARG A 10 1.53 1.72 -5.93
C ARG A 10 0.87 0.83 -4.87
N PHE A 11 0.52 1.42 -3.73
CA PHE A 11 -0.03 0.72 -2.58
C PHE A 11 -1.54 0.94 -2.51
N LEU A 12 -2.28 -0.05 -2.03
CA LEU A 12 -3.72 0.08 -1.77
C LEU A 12 -4.17 -0.85 -0.64
N VAL A 13 -5.16 -0.43 0.13
CA VAL A 13 -5.73 -1.22 1.22
C VAL A 13 -6.79 -2.18 0.69
N ARG A 14 -6.69 -3.48 1.06
CA ARG A 14 -7.66 -4.52 0.67
C ARG A 14 -8.11 -5.34 1.86
N GLN A 15 -9.38 -5.74 1.87
CA GLN A 15 -9.87 -6.77 2.78
C GLN A 15 -9.50 -8.15 2.24
N GLY A 16 -8.92 -8.99 3.10
CA GLY A 16 -8.64 -10.41 2.88
C GLY A 16 -9.49 -11.31 3.77
N SER A 17 -9.19 -12.61 3.78
CA SER A 17 -9.99 -13.63 4.51
C SER A 17 -9.85 -13.58 6.03
N LYS A 18 -8.71 -13.10 6.56
CA LYS A 18 -8.40 -13.05 8.00
C LYS A 18 -8.18 -11.63 8.54
N GLY A 19 -8.49 -10.61 7.76
CA GLY A 19 -8.25 -9.21 8.10
C GLY A 19 -7.92 -8.36 6.88
N TRP A 20 -7.32 -7.20 7.10
CA TRP A 20 -6.91 -6.26 6.05
C TRP A 20 -5.44 -6.46 5.67
N MET A 21 -5.09 -5.98 4.48
CA MET A 21 -3.71 -5.96 3.98
C MET A 21 -3.43 -4.68 3.19
N VAL A 22 -2.14 -4.34 3.06
CA VAL A 22 -1.69 -3.39 2.03
C VAL A 22 -1.16 -4.19 0.86
N TYR A 23 -1.74 -3.98 -0.33
CA TYR A 23 -1.34 -4.63 -1.56
C TYR A 23 -0.40 -3.72 -2.35
N ASP A 24 0.74 -4.26 -2.77
CA ASP A 24 1.70 -3.61 -3.65
C ASP A 24 1.45 -4.05 -5.09
N ARG A 25 0.95 -3.11 -5.91
CA ARG A 25 0.63 -3.35 -7.33
C ARG A 25 1.85 -3.80 -8.14
N GLN A 26 3.05 -3.33 -7.80
CA GLN A 26 4.27 -3.71 -8.52
C GLN A 26 4.71 -5.14 -8.18
N ARG A 27 4.57 -5.55 -6.91
CA ARG A 27 4.89 -6.93 -6.47
C ARG A 27 3.76 -7.93 -6.75
N ARG A 28 2.57 -7.44 -7.09
CA ARG A 28 1.36 -8.25 -7.29
C ARG A 28 1.02 -9.11 -6.07
N GLY A 29 1.23 -8.55 -4.87
CA GLY A 29 1.06 -9.25 -3.60
C GLY A 29 1.07 -8.29 -2.42
N PRO A 30 1.14 -8.80 -1.17
CA PRO A 30 1.25 -7.95 0.00
C PRO A 30 2.50 -7.05 -0.08
N ALA A 31 2.34 -5.80 0.35
CA ALA A 31 3.45 -4.90 0.57
C ALA A 31 4.35 -5.45 1.69
N MET A 32 5.64 -5.14 1.61
CA MET A 32 6.63 -5.54 2.61
C MET A 32 6.92 -4.34 3.51
N VAL A 33 6.78 -4.54 4.83
CA VAL A 33 7.23 -3.60 5.85
C VAL A 33 8.43 -4.22 6.54
N GLY A 34 9.63 -3.75 6.19
CA GLY A 34 10.88 -4.46 6.48
C GLY A 34 10.87 -5.84 5.81
N THR A 35 10.97 -6.89 6.61
CA THR A 35 10.96 -8.29 6.14
C THR A 35 9.61 -8.99 6.25
N ARG A 36 8.56 -8.30 6.72
CA ARG A 36 7.24 -8.91 6.98
C ARG A 36 6.17 -8.41 5.99
N PRO A 37 5.28 -9.30 5.50
CA PRO A 37 4.16 -8.89 4.67
C PRO A 37 3.10 -8.16 5.50
N ALA A 38 2.53 -7.08 4.95
CA ALA A 38 1.48 -6.28 5.58
C ALA A 38 0.10 -6.94 5.43
N VAL A 39 -0.15 -8.02 6.16
CA VAL A 39 -1.39 -8.82 6.16
C VAL A 39 -1.94 -9.02 7.58
N ASN A 40 -3.17 -9.54 7.70
CA ASN A 40 -3.86 -9.80 8.97
C ASN A 40 -3.94 -8.57 9.88
N LEU A 41 -4.16 -7.40 9.26
CA LEU A 41 -4.22 -6.11 9.94
C LEU A 41 -5.66 -5.76 10.29
N THR A 42 -5.83 -4.83 11.23
CA THR A 42 -7.06 -4.02 11.26
C THR A 42 -7.06 -3.04 10.08
N LYS A 43 -8.22 -2.45 9.77
CA LYS A 43 -8.32 -1.47 8.70
C LYS A 43 -7.43 -0.25 8.99
N GLU A 44 -7.44 0.21 10.24
CA GLU A 44 -6.69 1.38 10.70
C GLU A 44 -5.18 1.16 10.58
N GLN A 45 -4.71 -0.05 10.89
CA GLN A 45 -3.31 -0.44 10.71
C GLN A 45 -2.93 -0.47 9.22
N ALA A 46 -3.80 -1.01 8.36
CA ALA A 46 -3.56 -1.05 6.92
C ALA A 46 -3.51 0.36 6.32
N ASP A 47 -4.44 1.25 6.70
CA ASP A 47 -4.47 2.65 6.28
C ASP A 47 -3.23 3.42 6.76
N HIS A 48 -2.76 3.17 7.98
CA HIS A 48 -1.53 3.78 8.48
C HIS A 48 -0.29 3.33 7.70
N ILE A 49 -0.17 2.03 7.41
CA ILE A 49 0.95 1.48 6.64
C ILE A 49 0.91 1.98 5.20
N GLU A 50 -0.25 2.03 4.55
CA GLU A 50 -0.40 2.52 3.19
C GLU A 50 0.09 3.98 3.07
N ARG A 51 -0.36 4.87 3.96
CA ARG A 51 0.13 6.25 4.01
C ARG A 51 1.64 6.35 4.22
N LYS A 52 2.20 5.53 5.12
CA LYS A 52 3.65 5.51 5.37
C LYS A 52 4.44 5.08 4.14
N LEU A 53 4.00 4.02 3.47
CA LEU A 53 4.65 3.51 2.25
C LEU A 53 4.53 4.47 1.07
N MET A 54 3.42 5.20 0.96
CA MET A 54 3.27 6.26 -0.04
C MET A 54 4.23 7.43 0.23
N ALA A 55 4.38 7.86 1.49
CA ALA A 55 5.32 8.92 1.86
C ALA A 55 6.79 8.51 1.65
N GLU A 56 7.16 7.25 1.96
CA GLU A 56 8.51 6.73 1.74
C GLU A 56 8.85 6.58 0.24
N GLY A 57 7.86 6.25 -0.60
CA GLY A 57 8.03 6.14 -2.05
C GLY A 57 8.15 7.49 -2.78
N GLU A 58 7.71 8.59 -2.16
CA GLU A 58 7.78 9.94 -2.72
C GLU A 58 9.10 10.67 -2.39
N GLY A 59 9.85 10.20 -1.39
CA GLY A 59 11.09 10.83 -0.90
C GLY A 59 12.40 10.41 -1.58
N THR A 60 12.36 9.61 -2.65
CA THR A 60 13.56 9.17 -3.40
C THR A 60 13.59 9.73 -4.83
N ARG A 61 13.57 11.06 -4.95
CA ARG A 61 13.84 11.77 -6.20
C ARG A 61 14.94 12.79 -6.01
#